data_AF-A0A2V8BY95-F1
#
_entry.id   AF-A0A2V8BY95-F1
#
_cell.length_a   1.000
_cell.length_b   1.000
_cell.length_c   1.000
_cell.angle_alpha   90.00
_cell.angle_beta   90.00
_cell.angle_gamma   90.00
#
_symmetry.space_group_name_H-M   'P 1'
#
loop_
_entity.id
_entity.type
_entity.pdbx_description
1 polymer ?
#
loop_
_entity_poly.entity_id
_entity_poly.type
_entity_poly.pdbx_seq_one_letter_code
_entity_poly.pdbx_strand_id
1 'polypeptide(L)'
;MLDAENGYWYHAHPRTKGTTGYPDLIFDKAWTKNDRYLGVAFKPGMGMDLSEQRMCEWRCFDATDTMNNQYASSGLRPKYIIADIDTYQKGPEDDLYANFPVNYLKIDRVPGPDADWSPVLAALRSGDFFVSTGEILIKSYKVEGAGNQRTIAADVDWTFPLSFVEVVWGDGKKIDRQIIPATDLGPFGTKHFAIPFDATGKAWVRFAVWDSAGNGGFVQPVWLKPVTTTTSAGR
;
A
#
# COMPACT_ATOMS: atom_id res chain seq x y z
N MET A 1 14.25 -21.32 5.63
CA MET A 1 12.86 -21.79 5.55
C MET A 1 12.07 -21.01 4.51
N LEU A 2 11.73 -19.74 4.74
CA LEU A 2 10.92 -18.95 3.78
C LEU A 2 11.55 -18.87 2.38
N ASP A 3 12.88 -18.78 2.28
CA ASP A 3 13.56 -18.80 0.99
C ASP A 3 13.43 -20.15 0.26
N ALA A 4 13.45 -21.27 0.99
CA ALA A 4 13.31 -22.61 0.41
C ALA A 4 11.87 -22.87 -0.07
N GLU A 5 10.89 -22.32 0.63
CA GLU A 5 9.46 -22.56 0.37
C GLU A 5 8.80 -21.53 -0.57
N ASN A 6 9.57 -20.62 -1.17
CA ASN A 6 9.01 -19.50 -1.94
C ASN A 6 8.02 -18.62 -1.14
N GLY A 7 8.17 -18.59 0.18
CA GLY A 7 7.30 -17.87 1.09
C GLY A 7 7.55 -16.37 1.07
N TYR A 8 6.47 -15.61 1.21
CA TYR A 8 6.51 -14.17 1.47
C TYR A 8 6.28 -13.89 2.95
N TRP A 9 6.82 -12.77 3.41
CA TRP A 9 6.58 -12.30 4.77
C TRP A 9 6.44 -10.80 4.80
N TYR A 10 5.71 -10.31 5.78
CA TYR A 10 5.56 -8.89 6.08
C TYR A 10 5.58 -8.72 7.59
N HIS A 11 5.79 -7.49 8.03
CA HIS A 11 5.87 -7.17 9.44
C HIS A 11 4.47 -6.84 9.98
N ALA A 12 3.91 -7.75 10.76
CA ALA A 12 2.68 -7.49 11.51
C ALA A 12 2.92 -6.45 12.61
N HIS A 13 1.92 -5.63 12.89
CA HIS A 13 1.93 -4.67 14.00
C HIS A 13 3.16 -3.73 14.03
N PRO A 14 3.49 -3.01 12.95
CA PRO A 14 4.61 -2.08 12.98
C PRO A 14 4.48 -1.06 14.12
N ARG A 15 5.58 -0.87 14.85
CA ARG A 15 5.77 0.15 15.89
C ARG A 15 4.73 0.13 17.01
N THR A 16 4.22 -1.05 17.36
CA THR A 16 3.28 -1.23 18.48
C THR A 16 3.50 -2.55 19.20
N LYS A 17 2.80 -2.79 20.31
CA LYS A 17 2.87 -4.03 21.11
C LYS A 17 4.33 -4.49 21.33
N GLY A 18 4.62 -5.78 21.15
CA GLY A 18 5.95 -6.37 21.26
C GLY A 18 6.92 -6.04 20.10
N THR A 19 6.44 -5.35 19.07
CA THR A 19 7.23 -4.90 17.90
C THR A 19 7.52 -3.40 17.95
N THR A 20 7.45 -2.79 19.14
CA THR A 20 7.89 -1.41 19.37
C THR A 20 9.34 -1.22 18.88
N GLY A 21 9.58 -0.20 18.04
CA GLY A 21 10.86 0.06 17.39
C GLY A 21 11.15 -0.76 16.12
N TYR A 22 10.26 -1.69 15.75
CA TYR A 22 10.34 -2.45 14.50
C TYR A 22 9.23 -2.00 13.54
N PRO A 23 9.45 -2.03 12.21
CA PRO A 23 10.62 -2.58 11.51
C PRO A 23 11.86 -1.67 11.44
N ASP A 24 11.86 -0.48 12.03
CA ASP A 24 12.92 0.52 11.92
C ASP A 24 14.32 -0.03 12.25
N LEU A 25 14.43 -0.77 13.37
CA LEU A 25 15.69 -1.39 13.81
C LEU A 25 16.24 -2.49 12.89
N ILE A 26 15.44 -2.92 11.90
CA ILE A 26 15.81 -4.00 10.97
C ILE A 26 15.75 -3.57 9.50
N PHE A 27 15.58 -2.29 9.17
CA PHE A 27 15.58 -1.82 7.78
C PHE A 27 16.89 -2.12 7.05
N ASP A 28 18.00 -2.20 7.75
CA ASP A 28 19.31 -2.45 7.15
C ASP A 28 19.58 -3.92 6.83
N LYS A 29 18.80 -4.85 7.40
CA LYS A 29 19.07 -6.29 7.39
C LYS A 29 18.79 -6.93 6.03
N ALA A 30 19.54 -7.97 5.70
CA ALA A 30 19.42 -8.66 4.41
C ALA A 30 18.02 -9.25 4.18
N TRP A 31 17.36 -9.73 5.23
CA TRP A 31 16.01 -10.33 5.13
C TRP A 31 14.87 -9.29 5.02
N THR A 32 15.11 -8.00 5.29
CA THR A 32 14.13 -6.93 5.00
C THR A 32 14.46 -6.25 3.66
N LYS A 33 15.73 -6.30 3.24
CA LYS A 33 16.19 -5.96 1.88
C LYS A 33 16.06 -7.14 0.91
N ASN A 34 14.87 -7.74 0.86
CA ASN A 34 14.54 -8.88 0.02
C ASN A 34 13.17 -8.66 -0.63
N ASP A 35 12.99 -9.05 -1.90
CA ASP A 35 11.71 -8.95 -2.62
C ASP A 35 10.61 -9.86 -2.06
N ARG A 36 10.94 -10.82 -1.21
CA ARG A 36 10.00 -11.68 -0.49
C ARG A 36 9.54 -11.08 0.84
N TYR A 37 10.27 -10.08 1.34
CA TYR A 37 9.75 -9.20 2.38
C TYR A 37 8.87 -8.14 1.73
N LEU A 38 7.56 -8.28 1.90
CA LEU A 38 6.59 -7.46 1.20
C LEU A 38 6.39 -6.09 1.85
N GLY A 39 6.65 -5.93 3.15
CA GLY A 39 6.49 -4.65 3.84
C GLY A 39 5.82 -4.81 5.21
N VAL A 40 4.76 -4.04 5.47
CA VAL A 40 4.09 -4.02 6.79
C VAL A 40 2.59 -4.27 6.66
N ALA A 41 2.00 -4.71 7.77
CA ALA A 41 0.56 -4.83 7.95
C ALA A 41 -0.14 -3.47 8.04
N PHE A 42 -1.43 -3.44 7.69
CA PHE A 42 -2.40 -2.38 7.97
C PHE A 42 -3.66 -2.96 8.59
N LYS A 43 -4.01 -2.43 9.75
CA LYS A 43 -5.12 -2.88 10.58
C LYS A 43 -5.81 -1.68 11.21
N PRO A 44 -7.15 -1.69 11.36
CA PRO A 44 -7.89 -0.56 11.92
C PRO A 44 -7.40 -0.17 13.30
N GLY A 45 -7.03 -1.15 14.13
CA GLY A 45 -6.53 -0.93 15.49
C GLY A 45 -5.17 -0.26 15.63
N MET A 46 -4.54 0.18 14.54
CA MET A 46 -3.23 0.84 14.57
C MET A 46 -3.40 2.36 14.46
N GLY A 47 -3.69 3.02 15.59
CA GLY A 47 -3.87 4.48 15.66
C GLY A 47 -5.33 4.94 15.64
N MET A 48 -6.19 4.36 16.49
CA MET A 48 -7.62 4.71 16.60
C MET A 48 -7.93 5.76 17.67
N ASP A 49 -6.93 6.45 18.20
CA ASP A 49 -7.14 7.53 19.19
C ASP A 49 -7.40 8.90 18.54
N LEU A 50 -7.56 8.94 17.21
CA LEU A 50 -7.76 10.14 16.40
C LEU A 50 -6.63 11.18 16.54
N SER A 51 -5.45 10.75 16.99
CA SER A 51 -4.27 11.62 17.09
C SER A 51 -3.60 11.89 15.75
N GLU A 52 -3.96 11.11 14.72
CA GLU A 52 -3.41 11.19 13.37
C GLU A 52 -4.49 11.60 12.38
N GLN A 53 -4.11 12.34 11.34
CA GLN A 53 -5.05 12.73 10.28
C GLN A 53 -5.44 11.52 9.41
N ARG A 54 -4.53 10.57 9.24
CA ARG A 54 -4.73 9.33 8.48
C ARG A 54 -4.76 8.16 9.45
N MET A 55 -5.60 7.17 9.18
CA MET A 55 -5.51 5.90 9.88
C MET A 55 -4.12 5.29 9.65
N CYS A 56 -3.43 4.91 10.73
CA CYS A 56 -2.12 4.28 10.71
C CYS A 56 -1.00 5.13 10.07
N GLU A 57 -1.03 6.46 10.24
CA GLU A 57 -0.06 7.38 9.62
C GLU A 57 1.38 7.04 10.00
N TRP A 58 1.69 7.06 11.31
CA TRP A 58 3.02 6.77 11.79
C TRP A 58 3.33 5.28 11.74
N ARG A 59 2.37 4.42 12.10
CA ARG A 59 2.68 2.99 12.23
C ARG A 59 2.85 2.29 10.88
N CYS A 60 2.02 2.59 9.88
CA CYS A 60 2.03 1.89 8.59
C CYS A 60 2.71 2.71 7.50
N PHE A 61 2.19 3.92 7.26
CA PHE A 61 2.61 4.73 6.11
C PHE A 61 4.02 5.25 6.28
N ASP A 62 4.34 5.88 7.41
CA ASP A 62 5.69 6.40 7.65
C ASP A 62 6.75 5.29 7.63
N ALA A 63 6.47 4.13 8.24
CA ALA A 63 7.38 2.98 8.21
C ALA A 63 7.64 2.49 6.77
N THR A 64 6.58 2.37 5.96
CA THR A 64 6.67 1.89 4.59
C THR A 64 7.32 2.89 3.66
N ASP A 65 6.94 4.15 3.77
CA ASP A 65 7.50 5.25 2.98
C ASP A 65 8.98 5.43 3.31
N THR A 66 9.37 5.32 4.59
CA THR A 66 10.78 5.34 5.02
C THR A 66 11.57 4.18 4.40
N MET A 67 11.05 2.96 4.44
CA MET A 67 11.69 1.82 3.78
C MET A 67 11.87 2.07 2.28
N ASN A 68 10.80 2.48 1.58
CA ASN A 68 10.85 2.73 0.15
C ASN A 68 11.82 3.84 -0.23
N ASN A 69 11.89 4.88 0.60
CA ASN A 69 12.87 5.94 0.39
C ASN A 69 14.30 5.44 0.59
N GLN A 70 14.57 4.68 1.65
CA GLN A 70 15.91 4.08 1.86
C GLN A 70 16.28 3.06 0.76
N TYR A 71 15.30 2.36 0.19
CA TYR A 71 15.51 1.31 -0.81
C TYR A 71 15.40 1.79 -2.26
N ALA A 72 15.18 3.09 -2.48
CA ALA A 72 14.94 3.68 -3.80
C ALA A 72 15.98 3.33 -4.87
N SER A 73 17.24 3.08 -4.48
CA SER A 73 18.35 2.71 -5.37
C SER A 73 18.81 1.26 -5.26
N SER A 74 18.09 0.42 -4.51
CA SER A 74 18.50 -0.95 -4.22
C SER A 74 18.22 -1.97 -5.34
N GLY A 75 17.36 -1.61 -6.31
CA GLY A 75 16.86 -2.54 -7.32
C GLY A 75 15.78 -3.49 -6.80
N LEU A 76 15.41 -3.41 -5.51
CA LEU A 76 14.29 -4.15 -4.94
C LEU A 76 12.95 -3.60 -5.45
N ARG A 77 11.90 -4.42 -5.38
CA ARG A 77 10.52 -3.96 -5.50
C ARG A 77 10.13 -3.06 -4.32
N PRO A 78 9.12 -2.19 -4.47
CA PRO A 78 8.62 -1.40 -3.36
C PRO A 78 8.13 -2.32 -2.24
N LYS A 79 8.19 -1.79 -1.02
CA LYS A 79 7.50 -2.32 0.14
C LYS A 79 6.08 -1.78 0.15
N TYR A 80 5.18 -2.65 0.55
CA TYR A 80 3.75 -2.52 0.47
C TYR A 80 3.15 -2.49 1.86
N ILE A 81 1.92 -2.00 1.91
CA ILE A 81 1.08 -2.00 3.09
C ILE A 81 -0.03 -3.02 2.82
N ILE A 82 -0.05 -4.10 3.59
CA ILE A 82 -0.95 -5.24 3.39
C ILE A 82 -2.07 -5.18 4.43
N ALA A 83 -3.32 -5.16 4.00
CA ALA A 83 -4.44 -5.23 4.92
C ALA A 83 -4.43 -6.59 5.63
N ASP A 84 -4.49 -6.59 6.95
CA ASP A 84 -4.54 -7.80 7.75
C ASP A 84 -5.56 -7.72 8.90
N ILE A 85 -5.85 -8.90 9.44
CA ILE A 85 -6.74 -9.10 10.58
C ILE A 85 -6.08 -10.09 11.53
N ASP A 86 -6.19 -9.83 12.84
CA ASP A 86 -5.86 -10.87 13.82
C ASP A 86 -7.15 -11.51 14.27
N THR A 87 -7.27 -12.81 14.04
CA THR A 87 -8.37 -13.61 14.55
C THR A 87 -7.83 -14.75 15.38
N TYR A 88 -8.45 -14.96 16.54
CA TYR A 88 -8.31 -16.21 17.28
C TYR A 88 -9.38 -17.19 16.79
N GLN A 89 -9.83 -18.11 17.65
CA GLN A 89 -10.89 -19.06 17.32
C GLN A 89 -12.12 -18.36 16.73
N LYS A 90 -12.58 -18.85 15.57
CA LYS A 90 -13.75 -18.35 14.84
C LYS A 90 -14.91 -19.33 14.96
N GLY A 91 -16.11 -18.79 15.19
CA GLY A 91 -17.39 -19.52 15.11
C GLY A 91 -18.06 -19.35 13.74
N PRO A 92 -19.03 -20.21 13.38
CA PRO A 92 -19.83 -20.05 12.17
C PRO A 92 -20.56 -18.70 12.04
N GLU A 93 -20.84 -18.03 13.16
CA GLU A 93 -21.52 -16.75 13.28
C GLU A 93 -20.61 -15.51 13.20
N ASP A 94 -19.28 -15.68 13.18
CA ASP A 94 -18.33 -14.57 13.11
C ASP A 94 -18.25 -13.98 11.70
N ASP A 95 -18.74 -12.75 11.50
CA ASP A 95 -18.53 -11.98 10.27
C ASP A 95 -17.27 -11.09 10.37
N LEU A 96 -16.24 -11.49 9.62
CA LEU A 96 -14.96 -10.79 9.52
C LEU A 96 -14.89 -9.86 8.32
N TYR A 97 -15.82 -9.92 7.38
CA TYR A 97 -15.67 -9.17 6.13
C TYR A 97 -16.03 -7.69 6.33
N ALA A 98 -17.15 -7.41 7.00
CA ALA A 98 -17.66 -6.05 7.14
C ALA A 98 -16.79 -5.13 8.03
N ASN A 99 -15.95 -5.72 8.89
CA ASN A 99 -15.32 -4.98 10.00
C ASN A 99 -13.83 -4.68 9.80
N PHE A 100 -13.23 -5.14 8.69
CA PHE A 100 -11.78 -5.15 8.53
C PHE A 100 -11.36 -4.69 7.14
N PRO A 101 -10.15 -4.12 7.01
CA PRO A 101 -9.65 -3.66 5.74
C PRO A 101 -9.33 -4.86 4.87
N VAL A 102 -9.49 -4.67 3.57
CA VAL A 102 -9.36 -5.73 2.58
C VAL A 102 -8.33 -5.36 1.52
N ASN A 103 -7.68 -6.37 0.97
CA ASN A 103 -6.80 -6.24 -0.20
C ASN A 103 -7.62 -6.58 -1.45
N TYR A 104 -7.83 -5.61 -2.33
CA TYR A 104 -8.44 -5.84 -3.64
C TYR A 104 -7.34 -6.17 -4.65
N LEU A 105 -7.22 -7.45 -4.99
CA LEU A 105 -6.19 -7.96 -5.90
C LEU A 105 -6.63 -7.82 -7.36
N LYS A 106 -5.72 -7.34 -8.21
CA LYS A 106 -5.93 -7.30 -9.65
C LYS A 106 -5.52 -8.63 -10.27
N ILE A 107 -6.49 -9.53 -10.42
CA ILE A 107 -6.31 -10.86 -11.02
C ILE A 107 -7.44 -11.15 -12.02
N ASP A 108 -7.17 -12.00 -13.01
CA ASP A 108 -8.13 -12.30 -14.08
C ASP A 108 -9.42 -12.98 -13.58
N ARG A 109 -9.27 -13.83 -12.56
CA ARG A 109 -10.40 -14.52 -11.89
C ARG A 109 -9.99 -14.97 -10.50
N VAL A 110 -10.98 -15.15 -9.63
CA VAL A 110 -10.79 -15.77 -8.31
C VAL A 110 -10.48 -17.26 -8.50
N PRO A 111 -9.35 -17.78 -7.97
CA PRO A 111 -9.05 -19.22 -8.02
C PRO A 111 -10.12 -20.05 -7.29
N GLY A 112 -10.46 -21.21 -7.85
CA GLY A 112 -11.30 -22.20 -7.17
C GLY A 112 -10.52 -22.96 -6.08
N PRO A 113 -11.19 -23.78 -5.26
CA PRO A 113 -10.57 -24.48 -4.13
C PRO A 113 -9.35 -25.34 -4.51
N ASP A 114 -9.42 -26.06 -5.63
CA ASP A 114 -8.36 -26.95 -6.11
C ASP A 114 -7.47 -26.34 -7.21
N ALA A 115 -7.62 -25.02 -7.46
CA ALA A 115 -6.86 -24.33 -8.50
C ALA A 115 -5.48 -23.89 -8.01
N ASP A 116 -4.61 -23.49 -8.94
CA ASP A 116 -3.36 -22.81 -8.61
C ASP A 116 -3.62 -21.40 -8.05
N TRP A 117 -3.08 -21.14 -6.86
CA TRP A 117 -3.17 -19.86 -6.15
C TRP A 117 -1.99 -18.92 -6.44
N SER A 118 -1.03 -19.34 -7.28
CA SER A 118 0.11 -18.51 -7.70
C SER A 118 -0.30 -17.13 -8.22
N PRO A 119 -1.44 -16.91 -8.92
CA PRO A 119 -1.87 -15.58 -9.31
C PRO A 119 -2.10 -14.61 -8.14
N VAL A 120 -2.59 -15.10 -7.01
CA VAL A 120 -2.78 -14.30 -5.78
C VAL A 120 -1.43 -13.87 -5.22
N LEU A 121 -0.48 -14.81 -5.13
CA LEU A 121 0.88 -14.52 -4.69
C LEU A 121 1.60 -13.56 -5.64
N ALA A 122 1.42 -13.74 -6.95
CA ALA A 122 1.99 -12.86 -7.97
C ALA A 122 1.49 -11.42 -7.80
N ALA A 123 0.18 -11.21 -7.63
CA ALA A 123 -0.41 -9.90 -7.42
C ALA A 123 0.12 -9.22 -6.15
N LEU A 124 0.23 -9.96 -5.03
CA LEU A 124 0.81 -9.44 -3.79
C LEU A 124 2.28 -9.04 -3.95
N ARG A 125 3.08 -9.86 -4.65
CA ARG A 125 4.50 -9.57 -4.89
C ARG A 125 4.71 -8.41 -5.85
N SER A 126 3.86 -8.26 -6.87
CA SER A 126 3.95 -7.17 -7.84
C SER A 126 3.40 -5.84 -7.32
N GLY A 127 2.66 -5.85 -6.21
CA GLY A 127 1.95 -4.67 -5.73
C GLY A 127 0.68 -4.37 -6.51
N ASP A 128 0.18 -5.34 -7.30
CA ASP A 128 -1.02 -5.21 -8.12
C ASP A 128 -2.31 -5.38 -7.28
N PHE A 129 -2.43 -4.53 -6.26
CA PHE A 129 -3.58 -4.47 -5.39
C PHE A 129 -3.71 -3.08 -4.76
N PHE A 130 -4.89 -2.81 -4.22
CA PHE A 130 -5.10 -1.66 -3.34
C PHE A 130 -5.72 -2.14 -2.03
N VAL A 131 -5.55 -1.34 -0.99
CA VAL A 131 -6.17 -1.58 0.31
C VAL A 131 -7.32 -0.60 0.50
N SER A 132 -8.39 -1.09 1.09
CA SER A 132 -9.51 -0.25 1.51
C SER A 132 -10.01 -0.69 2.86
N THR A 133 -10.41 0.28 3.68
CA THR A 133 -11.20 0.06 4.90
C THR A 133 -12.68 -0.26 4.61
N GLY A 134 -13.08 -0.35 3.34
CA GLY A 134 -14.40 -0.84 2.90
C GLY A 134 -15.20 0.19 2.10
N GLU A 135 -15.21 1.44 2.56
CA GLU A 135 -16.11 2.49 2.04
C GLU A 135 -15.53 3.32 0.89
N ILE A 136 -14.33 2.97 0.42
CA ILE A 136 -13.65 3.60 -0.71
C ILE A 136 -13.23 2.52 -1.70
N LEU A 137 -13.63 2.63 -2.96
CA LEU A 137 -13.27 1.72 -4.04
C LEU A 137 -12.42 2.45 -5.07
N ILE A 138 -11.17 2.01 -5.26
CA ILE A 138 -10.31 2.51 -6.34
C ILE A 138 -10.47 1.57 -7.54
N LYS A 139 -11.31 1.96 -8.50
CA LYS A 139 -11.60 1.15 -9.70
C LYS A 139 -10.43 1.10 -10.66
N SER A 140 -9.67 2.18 -10.74
CA SER A 140 -8.49 2.26 -11.59
C SER A 140 -7.46 3.20 -10.96
N TYR A 141 -6.18 2.94 -11.23
CA TYR A 141 -5.07 3.81 -10.87
C TYR A 141 -3.96 3.68 -11.91
N LYS A 142 -3.41 4.82 -12.35
CA LYS A 142 -2.27 4.90 -13.25
C LYS A 142 -1.42 6.13 -12.95
N VAL A 143 -0.12 5.99 -13.20
CA VAL A 143 0.79 7.13 -13.40
C VAL A 143 0.92 7.34 -14.90
N GLU A 144 0.17 8.29 -15.45
CA GLU A 144 0.04 8.52 -16.89
C GLU A 144 1.08 9.52 -17.42
N GLY A 145 1.38 9.41 -18.71
CA GLY A 145 2.36 10.25 -19.40
C GLY A 145 3.77 9.66 -19.47
N ALA A 146 4.65 10.36 -20.18
CA ALA A 146 6.05 9.98 -20.38
C ALA A 146 6.98 11.11 -19.93
N GLY A 147 8.22 10.76 -19.57
CA GLY A 147 9.17 11.73 -19.04
C GLY A 147 8.82 12.16 -17.61
N ASN A 148 9.11 13.42 -17.27
CA ASN A 148 8.95 13.93 -15.90
C ASN A 148 7.58 14.55 -15.65
N GLN A 149 6.91 15.12 -16.66
CA GLN A 149 5.58 15.68 -16.48
C GLN A 149 4.55 14.57 -16.66
N ARG A 150 3.98 14.10 -15.55
CA ARG A 150 3.04 12.97 -15.49
C ARG A 150 1.73 13.40 -14.84
N THR A 151 0.77 12.47 -14.82
CA THR A 151 -0.51 12.66 -14.14
C THR A 151 -0.81 11.44 -13.29
N ILE A 152 -1.21 11.65 -12.03
CA ILE A 152 -1.82 10.61 -11.21
C ILE A 152 -3.30 10.56 -11.57
N ALA A 153 -3.71 9.48 -12.24
CA ALA A 153 -5.07 9.24 -12.68
C ALA A 153 -5.71 8.13 -11.84
N ALA A 154 -6.88 8.38 -11.24
CA ALA A 154 -7.60 7.38 -10.47
C ALA A 154 -9.13 7.56 -10.58
N ASP A 155 -9.83 6.46 -10.81
CA ASP A 155 -11.29 6.40 -10.73
C ASP A 155 -11.69 5.87 -9.36
N VAL A 156 -12.40 6.68 -8.58
CA VAL A 156 -12.70 6.39 -7.17
C VAL A 156 -14.20 6.52 -6.90
N ASP A 157 -14.77 5.52 -6.24
CA ASP A 157 -16.11 5.54 -5.67
C ASP A 157 -16.02 5.54 -4.14
N TRP A 158 -16.98 6.16 -3.46
CA TRP A 158 -16.99 6.22 -1.99
C TRP A 158 -18.40 6.32 -1.42
N THR A 159 -18.54 5.91 -0.16
CA THR A 159 -19.79 6.01 0.60
C THR A 159 -19.84 7.29 1.45
N PHE A 160 -18.83 7.52 2.30
CA PHE A 160 -18.77 8.70 3.17
C PHE A 160 -18.15 9.90 2.47
N PRO A 161 -18.53 11.15 2.81
CA PRO A 161 -17.94 12.33 2.20
C PRO A 161 -16.41 12.31 2.30
N LEU A 162 -15.73 12.73 1.25
CA LEU A 162 -14.28 12.73 1.25
C LEU A 162 -13.73 13.90 2.08
N SER A 163 -12.63 13.65 2.78
CA SER A 163 -11.86 14.69 3.47
C SER A 163 -10.79 15.23 2.53
N PHE A 164 -9.92 14.35 2.02
CA PHE A 164 -8.87 14.71 1.07
C PHE A 164 -8.40 13.50 0.26
N VAL A 165 -7.73 13.79 -0.86
CA VAL A 165 -6.86 12.83 -1.54
C VAL A 165 -5.42 13.29 -1.43
N GLU A 166 -4.48 12.37 -1.51
CA GLU A 166 -3.07 12.71 -1.48
C GLU A 166 -2.23 11.89 -2.46
N VAL A 167 -1.17 12.55 -2.93
CA VAL A 167 -0.07 11.92 -3.66
C VAL A 167 1.17 12.05 -2.78
N VAL A 168 1.83 10.93 -2.49
CA VAL A 168 3.04 10.88 -1.66
C VAL A 168 4.18 10.29 -2.49
N TRP A 169 5.36 10.87 -2.40
CA TRP A 169 6.53 10.44 -3.17
C TRP A 169 7.82 10.58 -2.37
N GLY A 170 8.86 9.89 -2.81
CA GLY A 170 10.20 10.04 -2.26
C GLY A 170 11.27 10.08 -3.34
N ASP A 171 12.41 10.69 -3.04
CA ASP A 171 13.57 10.85 -3.94
C ASP A 171 14.80 10.03 -3.50
N GLY A 172 14.67 9.22 -2.45
CA GLY A 172 15.75 8.50 -1.81
C GLY A 172 16.38 9.20 -0.60
N LYS A 173 15.99 10.45 -0.33
CA LYS A 173 16.50 11.28 0.77
C LYS A 173 15.39 11.93 1.58
N LYS A 174 14.36 12.42 0.90
CA LYS A 174 13.17 13.07 1.47
C LYS A 174 11.91 12.41 0.96
N ILE A 175 10.87 12.51 1.77
CA ILE A 175 9.52 12.09 1.45
C ILE A 175 8.67 13.34 1.51
N ASP A 176 7.95 13.61 0.43
CA ASP A 176 7.08 14.78 0.30
C ASP A 176 5.70 14.33 -0.16
N ARG A 177 4.72 15.24 -0.05
CA ARG A 177 3.34 14.96 -0.42
C ARG A 177 2.61 16.20 -0.92
N GLN A 178 1.54 15.94 -1.67
CA GLN A 178 0.52 16.89 -2.02
C GLN A 178 -0.81 16.41 -1.46
N ILE A 179 -1.43 17.23 -0.62
CA ILE A 179 -2.78 16.99 -0.08
C ILE A 179 -3.74 17.90 -0.85
N ILE A 180 -4.82 17.32 -1.35
CA ILE A 180 -5.86 18.03 -2.11
C ILE A 180 -7.16 17.87 -1.32
N PRO A 181 -7.72 18.97 -0.77
CA PRO A 181 -9.02 18.93 -0.12
C PRO A 181 -10.07 18.36 -1.06
N ALA A 182 -10.92 17.49 -0.54
CA ALA A 182 -12.03 16.86 -1.25
C ALA A 182 -13.36 17.07 -0.50
N THR A 183 -13.40 18.05 0.41
CA THR A 183 -14.53 18.36 1.28
C THR A 183 -15.74 18.93 0.54
N ASP A 184 -15.57 19.32 -0.73
CA ASP A 184 -16.64 19.69 -1.64
C ASP A 184 -17.39 18.47 -2.22
N LEU A 185 -16.85 17.26 -2.01
CA LEU A 185 -17.41 16.01 -2.53
C LEU A 185 -18.32 15.36 -1.49
N GLY A 186 -19.63 15.35 -1.77
CA GLY A 186 -20.65 14.73 -0.92
C GLY A 186 -20.55 13.20 -0.84
N PRO A 187 -21.38 12.55 0.00
CA PRO A 187 -21.38 11.09 0.16
C PRO A 187 -21.89 10.37 -1.09
N PHE A 188 -21.68 9.06 -1.17
CA PHE A 188 -22.12 8.18 -2.26
C PHE A 188 -21.69 8.67 -3.66
N GLY A 189 -20.45 9.13 -3.76
CA GLY A 189 -19.93 9.77 -4.96
C GLY A 189 -19.00 8.88 -5.77
N THR A 190 -18.74 9.35 -7.00
CA THR A 190 -17.72 8.83 -7.91
C THR A 190 -16.97 10.02 -8.51
N LYS A 191 -15.65 9.91 -8.67
CA LYS A 191 -14.86 10.95 -9.34
C LYS A 191 -13.64 10.34 -10.01
N HIS A 192 -13.35 10.88 -11.20
CA HIS A 192 -12.06 10.75 -11.84
C HIS A 192 -11.12 11.83 -11.30
N PHE A 193 -10.08 11.43 -10.59
CA PHE A 193 -9.01 12.32 -10.16
C PHE A 193 -7.90 12.32 -11.21
N ALA A 194 -7.51 13.51 -11.67
CA ALA A 194 -6.39 13.73 -12.57
C ALA A 194 -5.47 14.80 -11.96
N ILE A 195 -4.42 14.37 -11.26
CA ILE A 195 -3.54 15.23 -10.47
C ILE A 195 -2.21 15.41 -11.22
N PRO A 196 -1.84 16.63 -11.64
CA PRO A 196 -0.53 16.88 -12.24
C PRO A 196 0.60 16.47 -11.29
N PHE A 197 1.59 15.74 -11.81
CA PHE A 197 2.69 15.20 -11.01
C PHE A 197 4.03 15.31 -11.75
N ASP A 198 4.92 16.16 -11.22
CA ASP A 198 6.28 16.26 -11.72
C ASP A 198 7.17 15.15 -11.10
N ALA A 199 7.50 14.13 -11.87
CA ALA A 199 8.37 13.02 -11.49
C ALA A 199 9.87 13.38 -11.44
N THR A 200 10.27 14.64 -11.71
CA THR A 200 11.69 15.05 -11.70
C THR A 200 12.35 14.71 -10.36
N GLY A 201 13.42 13.93 -10.44
CA GLY A 201 14.23 13.51 -9.28
C GLY A 201 13.57 12.47 -8.36
N LYS A 202 12.30 12.10 -8.58
CA LYS A 202 11.54 11.22 -7.70
C LYS A 202 11.81 9.75 -8.04
N ALA A 203 11.87 8.92 -7.02
CA ALA A 203 12.12 7.49 -7.12
C ALA A 203 10.81 6.69 -7.12
N TRP A 204 9.86 7.05 -6.27
CA TRP A 204 8.57 6.36 -6.14
C TRP A 204 7.42 7.32 -5.89
N VAL A 205 6.20 6.85 -6.12
CA VAL A 205 4.95 7.56 -5.82
C VAL A 205 3.86 6.59 -5.36
N ARG A 206 2.93 7.05 -4.51
CA ARG A 206 1.67 6.38 -4.17
C ARG A 206 0.53 7.38 -4.07
N PHE A 207 -0.71 6.87 -4.14
CA PHE A 207 -1.93 7.65 -4.03
C PHE A 207 -2.86 7.09 -2.94
N ALA A 208 -3.54 7.96 -2.21
CA ALA A 208 -4.49 7.59 -1.17
C ALA A 208 -5.68 8.57 -1.15
N VAL A 209 -6.82 8.06 -0.69
CA VAL A 209 -8.09 8.75 -0.51
C VAL A 209 -8.53 8.54 0.93
N TRP A 210 -8.99 9.61 1.57
CA TRP A 210 -9.39 9.61 2.97
C TRP A 210 -10.77 10.23 3.13
N ASP A 211 -11.68 9.53 3.81
CA ASP A 211 -13.02 10.02 4.09
C ASP A 211 -13.08 10.87 5.37
N SER A 212 -14.26 11.41 5.66
CA SER A 212 -14.53 12.23 6.84
C SER A 212 -14.34 11.51 8.18
N ALA A 213 -14.32 10.17 8.20
CA ALA A 213 -14.09 9.36 9.39
C ALA A 213 -12.62 8.93 9.53
N GLY A 214 -11.73 9.35 8.63
CA GLY A 214 -10.32 8.95 8.61
C GLY A 214 -10.09 7.56 8.03
N ASN A 215 -11.11 6.94 7.45
CA ASN A 215 -11.00 5.68 6.73
C ASN A 215 -10.34 5.92 5.36
N GLY A 216 -9.59 4.94 4.89
CA GLY A 216 -8.68 5.10 3.76
C GLY A 216 -8.85 4.04 2.67
N GLY A 217 -8.72 4.50 1.42
CA GLY A 217 -8.46 3.65 0.26
C GLY A 217 -7.16 4.08 -0.40
N PHE A 218 -6.21 3.17 -0.62
CA PHE A 218 -4.88 3.52 -1.13
C PHE A 218 -4.26 2.44 -2.00
N VAL A 219 -3.49 2.88 -2.99
CA VAL A 219 -2.71 1.99 -3.87
C VAL A 219 -1.30 1.80 -3.35
N GLN A 220 -0.66 0.71 -3.76
CA GLN A 220 0.72 0.45 -3.39
C GLN A 220 1.69 1.42 -4.07
N PRO A 221 2.84 1.72 -3.44
CA PRO A 221 3.90 2.51 -4.05
C PRO A 221 4.41 1.89 -5.35
N VAL A 222 4.70 2.73 -6.34
CA VAL A 222 5.32 2.32 -7.61
C VAL A 222 6.63 3.05 -7.84
N TRP A 223 7.62 2.37 -8.40
CA TRP A 223 8.85 3.01 -8.86
C TRP A 223 8.58 3.85 -10.12
N LEU A 224 9.11 5.08 -10.15
CA LEU A 224 8.94 6.02 -11.27
C LEU A 224 10.00 5.85 -12.37
N LYS A 225 11.14 5.26 -12.00
CA LYS A 225 12.17 4.78 -12.92
C LYS A 225 12.10 3.26 -12.94
N PRO A 226 12.05 2.62 -14.12
CA PRO A 226 12.13 1.17 -14.17
C PRO A 226 13.42 0.71 -13.52
N VAL A 227 13.34 -0.26 -12.62
CA VAL A 227 14.51 -1.03 -12.18
C VAL A 227 15.08 -1.65 -13.45
N THR A 228 16.27 -1.25 -13.86
CA THR A 228 17.02 -1.97 -14.88
C THR A 228 17.18 -3.38 -14.34
N THR A 229 16.40 -4.31 -14.87
CA THR A 229 16.50 -5.70 -14.48
C THR A 229 17.82 -6.19 -15.05
N THR A 230 18.88 -6.16 -14.25
CA THR A 230 20.09 -6.88 -14.59
C THR A 230 19.72 -8.35 -14.52
N THR A 231 19.40 -8.94 -15.67
CA THR A 231 19.31 -10.38 -15.85
C THR A 231 20.67 -10.95 -15.49
N SER A 232 20.87 -11.33 -14.22
CA SER A 232 21.98 -12.20 -13.88
C SER A 232 21.64 -13.58 -14.43
N ALA A 233 22.18 -13.88 -15.61
CA ALA A 233 22.34 -15.26 -16.04
C ALA A 233 23.32 -15.98 -15.08
N GLY A 234 22.89 -17.12 -14.52
CA GLY A 234 23.70 -18.03 -13.71
C GLY A 234 23.54 -17.82 -12.20
N ARG A 235 23.30 -18.84 -11.36
CA ARG A 235 23.38 -20.30 -11.47
C ARG A 235 22.23 -20.94 -10.69
#